data_AF-A0A553C5Z0-F1
#
_entry.id   AF-A0A553C5Z0-F1
#
_cell.length_a   1.000
_cell.length_b   1.000
_cell.length_c   1.000
_cell.angle_alpha   90.00
_cell.angle_beta   90.00
_cell.angle_gamma   90.00
#
_symmetry.space_group_name_H-M   'P 1'
#
loop_
_entity.id
_entity.type
_entity.pdbx_description
1 polymer ?
#
loop_
_entity_poly.entity_id
_entity_poly.type
_entity_poly.pdbx_seq_one_letter_code
_entity_poly.pdbx_strand_id
1 'polypeptide(L)' 'MGKEIDVLSKSELRVLTLISAGFTSEAIGLKLEITKSTVQTHRRNMLRKTGFNNTQQLVGWAVREGLLK' A
#
# COMPACT_ATOMS: atom_id res chain seq x y z
N MET A 1 0.27 -8.93 20.81
CA MET A 1 -0.03 -8.76 19.37
C MET A 1 0.82 -7.62 18.83
N GLY A 2 1.64 -7.80 17.79
CA GLY A 2 2.50 -6.71 17.32
C GLY A 2 3.42 -7.06 16.16
N LYS A 3 2.96 -7.85 15.19
CA LYS A 3 3.81 -8.36 14.10
C LYS A 3 3.42 -7.89 12.69
N GLU A 4 2.46 -7.00 12.55
CA GLU A 4 1.90 -6.64 11.24
C GLU A 4 2.50 -5.36 10.65
N ILE A 5 3.01 -4.46 11.48
CA ILE A 5 3.65 -3.20 11.03
C ILE A 5 4.99 -3.46 10.29
N ASP A 6 5.68 -4.57 10.59
CA ASP A 6 6.98 -4.88 9.98
C ASP A 6 6.88 -5.52 8.59
N VAL A 7 5.67 -5.91 8.15
CA VAL A 7 5.50 -6.61 6.87
C VAL A 7 5.72 -5.68 5.68
N LEU A 8 5.37 -4.40 5.80
CA LEU A 8 5.47 -3.42 4.71
C LEU A 8 6.61 -2.44 4.93
N SER A 9 7.38 -2.19 3.87
CA SER A 9 8.43 -1.17 3.91
C SER A 9 7.83 0.24 3.92
N LYS A 10 8.60 1.25 4.36
CA LYS A 10 8.16 2.66 4.40
C LYS A 10 7.61 3.16 3.05
N SER A 11 8.22 2.76 1.94
CA SER A 11 7.76 3.11 0.59
C SER A 11 6.43 2.45 0.23
N GLU A 12 6.22 1.20 0.65
CA GLU A 12 4.97 0.46 0.45
C GLU A 12 3.84 1.07 1.28
N LEU A 13 4.11 1.41 2.55
CA LEU A 13 3.19 2.15 3.40
C LEU A 13 2.77 3.49 2.77
N ARG A 14 3.72 4.28 2.25
CA ARG A 14 3.40 5.54 1.54
C ARG A 14 2.46 5.32 0.36
N VAL A 15 2.70 4.29 -0.44
CA VAL A 15 1.81 3.95 -1.55
C VAL A 15 0.43 3.55 -1.01
N LEU A 16 0.37 2.71 0.01
CA LEU A 16 -0.87 2.24 0.60
C LEU A 16 -1.73 3.37 1.18
N THR A 17 -1.12 4.34 1.86
CA THR A 17 -1.79 5.53 2.39
C THR A 17 -2.41 6.38 1.29
N LEU A 18 -1.73 6.54 0.16
CA LEU A 18 -2.29 7.28 -0.96
C LEU A 18 -3.43 6.49 -1.64
N ILE A 19 -3.34 5.16 -1.69
CA ILE A 19 -4.42 4.32 -2.20
C ILE A 19 -5.65 4.45 -1.28
N SER A 20 -5.48 4.42 0.04
CA SER A 20 -6.60 4.55 0.98
C SER A 20 -7.26 5.92 0.92
N ALA A 21 -6.50 6.96 0.58
CA ALA A 21 -7.01 8.30 0.31
C ALA A 21 -7.70 8.44 -1.06
N GLY A 22 -7.79 7.35 -1.85
CA GLY A 22 -8.49 7.33 -3.13
C GLY A 22 -7.67 7.81 -4.32
N PHE A 23 -6.35 7.95 -4.20
CA PHE A 23 -5.50 8.34 -5.33
C PHE A 23 -5.36 7.20 -6.35
N THR A 24 -5.37 7.55 -7.64
CA THR A 24 -5.09 6.61 -8.73
C THR A 24 -3.61 6.26 -8.79
N SER A 25 -3.27 5.13 -9.42
CA SER A 25 -1.86 4.71 -9.56
C SER A 25 -0.99 5.74 -10.31
N GLU A 26 -1.58 6.52 -11.20
CA GLU A 26 -0.90 7.64 -11.87
C GLU A 26 -0.66 8.82 -10.92
N ALA A 27 -1.68 9.24 -10.16
CA ALA A 27 -1.53 10.32 -9.18
C ALA A 27 -0.53 9.97 -8.07
N ILE A 28 -0.52 8.71 -7.63
CA ILE A 28 0.48 8.20 -6.67
C ILE A 28 1.89 8.28 -7.26
N GLY A 29 2.04 7.88 -8.53
CA GLY A 29 3.31 7.97 -9.23
C GLY A 29 3.84 9.39 -9.25
N LEU A 30 2.99 10.35 -9.63
CA LEU A 30 3.33 11.77 -9.62
C LEU A 30 3.71 12.28 -8.22
N LYS A 31 2.97 11.90 -7.18
CA LYS A 31 3.25 12.33 -5.79
C LYS A 31 4.53 11.76 -5.19
N LEU A 32 4.90 10.55 -5.60
CA LEU A 32 6.07 9.85 -5.07
C LEU A 32 7.27 9.94 -6.02
N GLU A 33 7.16 10.71 -7.11
CA GLU A 33 8.18 10.85 -8.16
C GLU A 33 8.61 9.49 -8.75
N ILE A 34 7.66 8.57 -8.90
CA ILE A 34 7.84 7.24 -9.46
C ILE A 34 6.86 6.96 -10.61
N THR A 35 7.17 5.98 -11.45
CA THR A 35 6.27 5.61 -12.55
C THR A 35 5.04 4.85 -12.06
N LYS A 36 3.93 4.90 -12.82
CA LYS A 36 2.74 4.08 -12.58
C LYS A 36 3.09 2.58 -12.47
N SER A 37 4.06 2.12 -13.26
CA SER A 37 4.53 0.73 -13.25
C SER A 37 5.21 0.38 -11.93
N THR A 38 6.00 1.31 -11.37
CA THR A 38 6.60 1.15 -10.04
C THR A 38 5.54 1.05 -8.95
N VAL A 39 4.48 1.87 -9.01
CA VAL A 39 3.33 1.78 -8.08
C VAL A 39 2.66 0.41 -8.16
N GLN A 40 2.44 -0.12 -9.37
CA GLN A 40 1.89 -1.46 -9.57
C GLN A 40 2.80 -2.56 -9.00
N THR A 41 4.11 -2.42 -9.15
CA THR A 41 5.10 -3.33 -8.54
C THR A 41 5.01 -3.29 -7.02
N HIS A 42 4.95 -2.11 -6.39
CA HIS A 42 4.74 -1.99 -4.95
C HIS A 42 3.44 -2.67 -4.51
N ARG A 43 2.32 -2.44 -5.21
CA ARG A 43 1.04 -3.11 -4.91
C ARG A 43 1.17 -4.62 -4.92
N ARG A 44 1.81 -5.18 -5.95
CA ARG A 44 2.01 -6.63 -6.07
C ARG A 44 2.89 -7.19 -4.96
N ASN A 45 3.95 -6.47 -4.60
CA ASN A 45 4.82 -6.85 -3.50
C ASN A 45 4.10 -6.80 -2.16
N MET A 46 3.32 -5.76 -1.90
CA MET A 46 2.49 -5.65 -0.69
C MET A 46 1.51 -6.81 -0.58
N LEU A 47 0.76 -7.10 -1.64
CA LEU A 47 -0.18 -8.23 -1.70
C LEU A 47 0.51 -9.56 -1.43
N ARG A 48 1.67 -9.79 -2.06
CA ARG A 48 2.46 -11.01 -1.86
C ARG A 48 3.00 -11.14 -0.43
N LYS A 49 3.45 -10.04 0.18
CA LYS A 49 3.97 -10.03 1.57
C LYS A 49 2.88 -10.23 2.61
N THR A 50 1.70 -9.66 2.37
CA THR A 50 0.55 -9.70 3.29
C THR A 50 -0.37 -10.89 3.05
N GLY A 51 -0.26 -11.54 1.90
CA GLY A 51 -1.14 -12.64 1.49
C GLY A 51 -2.51 -12.20 0.98
N PHE A 52 -2.77 -10.89 0.81
CA PHE A 52 -4.03 -10.41 0.28
C PHE A 52 -4.14 -10.62 -1.24
N ASN A 53 -5.36 -10.93 -1.69
CA ASN A 53 -5.64 -11.13 -3.11
C ASN A 53 -5.96 -9.84 -3.86
N ASN A 54 -6.36 -8.78 -3.16
CA ASN A 54 -6.68 -7.51 -3.79
C ASN A 54 -6.29 -6.31 -2.92
N THR A 55 -6.15 -5.15 -3.57
CA THR A 55 -5.74 -3.92 -2.90
C THR A 55 -6.80 -3.39 -1.94
N GLN A 56 -8.08 -3.64 -2.19
CA GLN A 56 -9.16 -3.20 -1.30
C GLN A 56 -9.09 -3.91 0.06
N GLN A 57 -8.82 -5.21 0.08
CA GLN A 57 -8.59 -6.00 1.28
C GLN A 57 -7.34 -5.51 2.02
N LEU A 58 -6.26 -5.25 1.29
CA LEU A 58 -5.05 -4.67 1.87
C LEU A 58 -5.31 -3.31 2.54
N VAL A 59 -6.09 -2.43 1.89
CA VAL A 59 -6.48 -1.13 2.45
C VAL A 59 -7.37 -1.31 3.68
N GLY A 60 -8.40 -2.15 3.60
CA GLY A 60 -9.31 -2.42 4.72
C GLY A 60 -8.58 -3.02 5.92
N TRP A 61 -7.64 -3.94 5.68
CA TRP A 61 -6.76 -4.46 6.71
C TRP A 61 -5.88 -3.38 7.31
N ALA A 62 -5.25 -2.53 6.50
CA ALA A 62 -4.36 -1.48 7.00
C ALA A 62 -5.08 -0.41 7.82
N VAL A 63 -6.35 -0.12 7.51
CA VAL A 63 -7.21 0.72 8.36
C VAL A 63 -7.53 0.01 9.68
N ARG A 64 -7.89 -1.28 9.64
CA ARG A 64 -8.20 -2.07 10.85
C ARG A 64 -7.01 -2.22 11.79
N GLU A 65 -5.82 -2.42 11.24
CA GLU A 65 -4.57 -2.55 11.98
C GLU A 65 -4.03 -1.19 12.48
N GLY A 66 -4.66 -0.07 12.11
CA GLY A 66 -4.19 1.27 12.47
C GLY A 66 -2.88 1.68 11.81
N LEU A 67 -2.50 1.01 10.71
CA LEU A 67 -1.34 1.37 9.86
C LEU A 67 -1.58 2.67 9.10
N LEU A 68 -2.85 2.97 8.86
CA LEU A 68 -3.32 4.16 8.20
C LEU A 68 -4.05 5.00 9.25
N LYS A 69 -3.65 6.27 9.36
CA LYS A 69 -4.18 7.22 10.32
C LYS A 69 -5.05 8.26 9.63
#